data_AF-A0A172QUY2-F1
#
_entry.id   AF-A0A172QUY2-F1
#
_cell.length_a   1.000
_cell.length_b   1.000
_cell.length_c   1.000
_cell.angle_alpha   90.00
_cell.angle_beta   90.00
_cell.angle_gamma   90.00
#
_symmetry.space_group_name_H-M   'P 1'
#
loop_
_entity.id
_entity.type
_entity.pdbx_description
1 polymer ?
#
loop_
_entity_poly.entity_id
_entity_poly.type
_entity_poly.pdbx_seq_one_letter_code
_entity_poly.pdbx_strand_id
1 'polypeptide(L)'
;MRRESFRDRALVVKTYDFGEADRIIVLLTRNHGIVRGVAKGVRRSKSRFGSRLQLFVELDVQLYPSRKLSTISGADTVAYYASGIIEDFTRYSCASAILEIATHIAGLEKDPHLFEETTRALKNIQDSAEPVLDLDEFMLRAMNHAGWAPSLFDCASCGRPGPHTAFNPGAGGAVCLYCRQAGSIAVPAETLHMMWLVANGHTARIPLEHPEQQSTIHRLTTAHLQWHIERKLPTLAVLDQA
;
A
#
# COMPACT_ATOMS: atom_id res chain seq x y z
N MET A 1 19.61 -18.97 -23.33
CA MET A 1 19.06 -19.77 -22.21
C MET A 1 17.58 -19.45 -22.06
N ARG A 2 16.68 -20.41 -22.30
CA ARG A 2 15.25 -20.24 -21.97
C ARG A 2 15.15 -20.21 -20.44
N ARG A 3 14.52 -19.17 -19.88
CA ARG A 3 14.20 -19.16 -18.45
C ARG A 3 13.06 -20.15 -18.23
N GLU A 4 13.17 -20.97 -17.20
CA GLU A 4 12.14 -21.96 -16.85
C GLU A 4 10.87 -21.26 -16.39
N SER A 5 9.72 -21.92 -16.63
CA SER A 5 8.45 -21.44 -16.09
C SER A 5 8.41 -21.60 -14.57
N PHE A 6 7.82 -20.65 -13.87
CA PHE A 6 7.70 -20.70 -12.41
C PHE A 6 6.26 -20.40 -11.97
N ARG A 7 5.95 -20.85 -10.75
CA ARG A 7 4.68 -20.65 -10.07
C ARG A 7 4.91 -19.81 -8.82
N ASP A 8 4.04 -18.84 -8.55
CA ASP A 8 4.19 -17.95 -7.39
C ASP A 8 2.84 -17.42 -6.89
N ARG A 9 2.82 -16.93 -5.66
CA ARG A 9 1.71 -16.14 -5.11
C ARG A 9 1.82 -14.71 -5.60
N ALA A 10 0.70 -14.14 -6.02
CA ALA A 10 0.68 -12.81 -6.63
C ALA A 10 -0.62 -12.03 -6.37
N LEU A 11 -0.49 -10.73 -6.16
CA LEU A 11 -1.60 -9.78 -6.18
C LEU A 11 -1.58 -9.01 -7.50
N VAL A 12 -2.75 -8.85 -8.12
CA VAL A 12 -2.90 -7.96 -9.28
C VAL A 12 -2.91 -6.52 -8.78
N VAL A 13 -1.86 -5.76 -9.13
CA VAL A 13 -1.73 -4.35 -8.74
C VAL A 13 -2.16 -3.38 -9.84
N LYS A 14 -2.08 -3.81 -11.10
CA LYS A 14 -2.48 -2.98 -12.25
C LYS A 14 -2.80 -3.81 -13.48
N THR A 15 -3.72 -3.30 -14.30
CA THR A 15 -4.08 -3.91 -15.58
C THR A 15 -4.09 -2.87 -16.69
N TYR A 16 -3.66 -3.26 -17.88
CA TYR A 16 -3.73 -2.43 -19.09
C TYR A 16 -4.31 -3.26 -20.23
N ASP A 17 -5.21 -2.68 -21.03
CA ASP A 17 -5.66 -3.32 -22.27
C ASP A 17 -4.49 -3.43 -23.25
N PHE A 18 -4.36 -4.59 -23.89
CA PHE A 18 -3.26 -4.90 -24.80
C PHE A 18 -3.82 -5.61 -26.04
N GLY A 19 -3.78 -4.94 -27.18
CA GLY A 19 -4.49 -5.41 -28.37
C GLY A 19 -5.99 -5.57 -28.13
N GLU A 20 -6.65 -6.35 -28.98
CA GLU A 20 -8.12 -6.49 -28.94
C GLU A 20 -8.61 -7.40 -27.81
N ALA A 21 -7.90 -8.49 -27.54
CA ALA A 21 -8.38 -9.57 -26.67
C ALA A 21 -7.54 -9.79 -25.40
N ASP A 22 -6.38 -9.14 -25.29
CA ASP A 22 -5.40 -9.43 -24.25
C ASP A 22 -5.31 -8.28 -23.23
N ARG A 23 -4.69 -8.55 -22.09
CA ARG A 23 -4.27 -7.51 -21.13
C ARG A 23 -2.85 -7.76 -20.66
N ILE A 24 -2.16 -6.67 -20.35
CA ILE A 24 -0.97 -6.69 -19.51
C ILE A 24 -1.43 -6.61 -18.06
N ILE A 25 -1.01 -7.57 -17.25
CA ILE A 25 -1.23 -7.63 -15.81
C ILE A 25 0.10 -7.35 -15.13
N VAL A 26 0.09 -6.42 -14.17
CA VAL A 26 1.20 -6.16 -13.27
C VAL A 26 0.89 -6.85 -11.96
N LEU A 27 1.84 -7.67 -11.51
CA LEU A 27 1.71 -8.55 -10.37
C LEU A 27 2.75 -8.16 -9.32
N LEU A 28 2.31 -7.91 -8.08
CA LEU A 28 3.17 -7.98 -6.91
C LEU A 28 3.28 -9.45 -6.51
N THR A 29 4.43 -10.06 -6.76
CA THR A 29 4.66 -11.47 -6.47
C THR A 29 5.43 -11.65 -5.17
N ARG A 30 5.13 -12.72 -4.43
CA ARG A 30 5.77 -12.99 -3.14
C ARG A 30 7.27 -13.22 -3.27
N ASN A 31 7.71 -13.95 -4.31
CA ASN A 31 9.09 -14.41 -4.41
C ASN A 31 9.83 -13.88 -5.65
N HIS A 32 9.20 -13.05 -6.49
CA HIS A 32 9.80 -12.53 -7.73
C HIS A 32 9.62 -11.02 -7.92
N GLY A 33 9.20 -10.29 -6.88
CA GLY A 33 9.01 -8.84 -6.91
C GLY A 33 7.88 -8.43 -7.88
N ILE A 34 8.02 -7.29 -8.54
CA ILE A 34 7.06 -6.82 -9.54
C ILE A 34 7.27 -7.54 -10.88
N VAL A 35 6.26 -8.31 -11.31
CA VAL A 35 6.28 -9.03 -12.59
C VAL A 35 5.19 -8.52 -13.51
N ARG A 36 5.55 -8.24 -14.77
CA ARG A 36 4.59 -7.90 -15.83
C ARG A 36 4.33 -9.13 -16.70
N GLY A 37 3.07 -9.47 -16.89
CA GLY A 37 2.66 -10.62 -17.69
C GLY A 37 1.53 -10.31 -18.66
N VAL A 38 1.54 -10.92 -19.85
CA VAL A 38 0.40 -10.88 -20.78
C VAL A 38 -0.53 -12.04 -20.49
N ALA A 39 -1.80 -11.71 -20.30
CA ALA A 39 -2.90 -12.65 -20.26
C ALA A 39 -3.62 -12.65 -21.62
N LYS A 40 -3.30 -13.65 -22.43
CA LYS A 40 -3.88 -13.79 -23.78
C LYS A 40 -5.36 -14.16 -23.73
N GLY A 41 -6.18 -13.49 -24.53
CA GLY A 41 -7.61 -13.74 -24.65
C GLY A 41 -8.41 -13.47 -23.37
N VAL A 42 -7.87 -12.69 -22.42
CA VAL A 42 -8.53 -12.40 -21.14
C VAL A 42 -9.85 -11.62 -21.32
N ARG A 43 -9.98 -10.84 -22.39
CA ARG A 43 -11.18 -10.03 -22.69
C ARG A 43 -12.24 -10.80 -23.51
N ARG A 44 -11.96 -12.03 -23.93
CA ARG A 44 -12.93 -12.86 -24.67
C ARG A 44 -14.01 -13.37 -23.71
N SER A 45 -15.24 -13.48 -24.18
CA SER A 45 -16.38 -14.00 -23.40
C SER A 45 -16.14 -15.40 -22.82
N LYS A 46 -15.38 -16.25 -23.53
CA LYS A 46 -14.99 -17.61 -23.09
C LYS A 46 -13.54 -17.66 -22.57
N SER A 47 -13.07 -16.62 -21.90
CA SER A 47 -11.70 -16.61 -21.36
C SER A 47 -11.52 -17.64 -20.25
N ARG A 48 -10.41 -18.40 -20.29
CA ARG A 48 -10.03 -19.31 -19.19
C ARG A 48 -9.76 -18.57 -17.87
N PHE A 49 -9.39 -17.30 -17.93
CA PHE A 49 -9.04 -16.52 -16.75
C PHE A 49 -10.28 -15.96 -16.04
N GLY A 50 -11.38 -15.72 -16.77
CA GLY A 50 -12.57 -15.09 -16.22
C GLY A 50 -12.25 -13.76 -15.52
N SER A 51 -12.85 -13.52 -14.35
CA SER A 51 -12.62 -12.34 -13.51
C SER A 51 -11.40 -12.44 -12.59
N ARG A 52 -10.63 -13.54 -12.63
CA ARG A 52 -9.53 -13.78 -11.67
C ARG A 52 -8.39 -12.76 -11.77
N LEU A 53 -8.13 -12.25 -12.98
CA LEU A 53 -7.07 -11.28 -13.24
C LEU A 53 -7.55 -9.83 -13.03
N GLN A 54 -8.21 -9.58 -11.92
CA GLN A 54 -8.70 -8.27 -11.48
C GLN A 54 -8.00 -7.84 -10.19
N LEU A 55 -8.08 -6.54 -9.86
CA LEU A 55 -7.57 -6.00 -8.60
C LEU A 55 -8.20 -6.72 -7.40
N PHE A 56 -7.48 -6.71 -6.28
CA PHE A 56 -7.93 -7.28 -4.99
C PHE A 56 -8.15 -8.81 -5.02
N VAL A 57 -7.55 -9.50 -5.98
CA VAL A 57 -7.52 -10.96 -6.06
C VAL A 57 -6.10 -11.45 -5.80
N GLU A 58 -5.97 -12.36 -4.84
CA GLU A 58 -4.74 -13.12 -4.66
C GLU A 58 -4.77 -14.37 -5.52
N LEU A 59 -3.68 -14.58 -6.25
CA LEU A 59 -3.54 -15.61 -7.26
C LEU A 59 -2.37 -16.52 -6.93
N ASP A 60 -2.53 -17.78 -7.29
CA ASP A 60 -1.43 -18.67 -7.57
C ASP A 60 -1.24 -18.71 -9.09
N VAL A 61 -0.18 -18.07 -9.56
CA VAL A 61 0.02 -17.73 -10.98
C VAL A 61 1.17 -18.54 -11.58
N GLN A 62 0.92 -19.12 -12.76
CA GLN A 62 1.94 -19.77 -13.57
C GLN A 62 2.44 -18.80 -14.64
N LEU A 63 3.75 -18.54 -14.66
CA LEU A 63 4.42 -17.59 -15.53
C LEU A 63 5.47 -18.27 -16.40
N TYR A 64 5.48 -17.93 -17.68
CA TYR A 64 6.58 -18.20 -18.62
C TYR A 64 7.39 -16.92 -18.82
N PRO A 65 8.62 -16.82 -18.27
CA PRO A 65 9.40 -15.61 -18.35
C PRO A 65 9.85 -15.27 -19.78
N SER A 66 9.85 -13.99 -20.10
CA SER A 66 10.47 -13.43 -21.31
C SER A 66 11.36 -12.25 -20.93
N ARG A 67 12.05 -11.63 -21.91
CA ARG A 67 12.97 -10.50 -21.66
C ARG A 67 12.30 -9.30 -20.99
N LYS A 68 11.05 -8.98 -21.35
CA LYS A 68 10.34 -7.78 -20.85
C LYS A 68 8.94 -8.08 -20.31
N LEU A 69 8.30 -9.12 -20.80
CA LEU A 69 6.89 -9.37 -20.58
C LEU A 69 6.62 -10.86 -20.56
N SER A 70 6.39 -11.40 -19.36
CA SER A 70 6.10 -12.82 -19.17
C SER A 70 4.77 -13.19 -19.81
N THR A 71 4.55 -14.47 -20.10
CA THR A 71 3.21 -14.96 -20.46
C THR A 71 2.56 -15.58 -19.23
N ILE A 72 1.34 -15.17 -18.92
CA ILE A 72 0.52 -15.80 -17.87
C ILE A 72 -0.14 -17.02 -18.51
N SER A 73 0.23 -18.22 -18.06
CA SER A 73 -0.29 -19.48 -18.60
C SER A 73 -1.38 -20.10 -17.74
N GLY A 74 -1.45 -19.74 -16.46
CA GLY A 74 -2.45 -20.20 -15.51
C GLY A 74 -2.56 -19.22 -14.34
N ALA A 75 -3.74 -19.14 -13.74
CA ALA A 75 -4.00 -18.31 -12.58
C ALA A 75 -5.18 -18.91 -11.80
N ASP A 76 -4.89 -19.46 -10.64
CA ASP A 76 -5.88 -20.00 -9.71
C ASP A 76 -6.12 -18.97 -8.61
N THR A 77 -7.38 -18.71 -8.28
CA THR A 77 -7.71 -17.80 -7.18
C THR A 77 -7.39 -18.47 -5.86
N VAL A 78 -6.61 -17.80 -5.03
CA VAL A 78 -6.36 -18.24 -3.64
C VAL A 78 -7.26 -17.48 -2.67
N ALA A 79 -7.38 -16.17 -2.84
CA ALA A 79 -8.26 -15.34 -2.03
C ALA A 79 -8.89 -14.24 -2.88
N TYR A 80 -10.13 -13.87 -2.52
CA TYR A 80 -10.90 -12.85 -3.22
C TYR A 80 -11.31 -11.76 -2.22
N TYR A 81 -10.52 -10.69 -2.16
CA TYR A 81 -10.76 -9.57 -1.23
C TYR A 81 -11.74 -8.55 -1.79
N ALA A 82 -12.02 -8.58 -3.09
CA ALA A 82 -12.88 -7.58 -3.73
C ALA A 82 -14.30 -7.52 -3.16
N SER A 83 -14.85 -8.62 -2.62
CA SER A 83 -16.16 -8.64 -1.94
C SER A 83 -16.14 -7.66 -0.77
N GLY A 84 -17.06 -6.71 -0.68
CA GLY A 84 -17.04 -5.67 0.36
C GLY A 84 -16.07 -4.50 0.13
N ILE A 85 -15.03 -4.65 -0.71
CA ILE A 85 -14.16 -3.54 -1.16
C ILE A 85 -14.83 -2.76 -2.30
N ILE A 86 -15.33 -3.45 -3.32
CA ILE A 86 -15.86 -2.81 -4.53
C ILE A 86 -17.25 -2.19 -4.34
N GLU A 87 -17.89 -2.49 -3.21
CA GLU A 87 -19.23 -2.04 -2.85
C GLU A 87 -19.20 -0.69 -2.12
N ASP A 88 -18.05 -0.29 -1.57
CA ASP A 88 -17.85 0.94 -0.84
C ASP A 88 -16.73 1.77 -1.45
N PHE A 89 -17.00 3.05 -1.70
CA PHE A 89 -16.06 3.94 -2.38
C PHE A 89 -14.77 4.17 -1.58
N THR A 90 -14.88 4.32 -0.26
CA THR A 90 -13.74 4.60 0.62
C THR A 90 -12.85 3.37 0.73
N ARG A 91 -13.43 2.17 0.93
CA ARG A 91 -12.70 0.89 0.91
C ARG A 91 -12.02 0.66 -0.44
N TYR A 92 -12.71 0.89 -1.55
CA TYR A 92 -12.13 0.76 -2.89
C TYR A 92 -10.93 1.69 -3.09
N SER A 93 -11.05 2.95 -2.67
CA SER A 93 -10.00 3.95 -2.80
C SER A 93 -8.79 3.61 -1.93
N CYS A 94 -9.02 3.22 -0.67
CA CYS A 94 -7.96 2.79 0.25
C CYS A 94 -7.25 1.52 -0.23
N ALA A 95 -8.00 0.50 -0.67
CA ALA A 95 -7.42 -0.72 -1.22
C ALA A 95 -6.61 -0.46 -2.50
N SER A 96 -7.08 0.46 -3.36
CA SER A 96 -6.32 0.89 -4.54
C SER A 96 -5.02 1.60 -4.16
N ALA A 97 -5.06 2.46 -3.13
CA ALA A 97 -3.88 3.12 -2.59
C ALA A 97 -2.88 2.10 -2.03
N ILE A 98 -3.34 1.09 -1.28
CA ILE A 98 -2.48 -0.02 -0.79
C ILE A 98 -1.71 -0.67 -1.95
N LEU A 99 -2.39 -1.04 -3.03
CA LEU A 99 -1.75 -1.68 -4.18
C LEU A 99 -0.75 -0.75 -4.89
N GLU A 100 -1.08 0.53 -5.04
CA GLU A 100 -0.19 1.53 -5.64
C GLU A 100 1.06 1.75 -4.78
N ILE A 101 0.89 1.94 -3.47
CA ILE A 101 1.97 2.14 -2.51
C ILE A 101 2.89 0.91 -2.44
N ALA A 102 2.32 -0.30 -2.34
CA ALA A 102 3.09 -1.54 -2.35
C ALA A 102 3.93 -1.66 -3.65
N THR A 103 3.37 -1.25 -4.79
CA THR A 103 4.10 -1.25 -6.07
C THR A 103 5.27 -0.27 -6.06
N HIS A 104 5.12 0.88 -5.41
CA HIS A 104 6.20 1.87 -5.27
C HIS A 104 7.30 1.40 -4.31
N ILE A 105 6.94 0.76 -3.20
CA ILE A 105 7.90 0.28 -2.19
C ILE A 105 8.67 -0.95 -2.69
N ALA A 106 8.01 -1.89 -3.37
CA ALA A 106 8.61 -3.15 -3.80
C ALA A 106 9.87 -2.99 -4.68
N GLY A 107 10.02 -1.87 -5.40
CA GLY A 107 11.18 -1.60 -6.24
C GLY A 107 11.47 -2.73 -7.24
N LEU A 108 12.73 -3.16 -7.33
CA LEU A 108 13.19 -4.27 -8.18
C LEU A 108 13.48 -5.57 -7.40
N GLU A 109 13.35 -5.54 -6.07
CA GLU A 109 13.76 -6.63 -5.21
C GLU A 109 12.59 -7.53 -4.80
N LYS A 110 12.94 -8.70 -4.28
CA LYS A 110 11.97 -9.68 -3.80
C LYS A 110 11.67 -9.35 -2.35
N ASP A 111 10.41 -9.11 -2.05
CA ASP A 111 9.99 -8.74 -0.71
C ASP A 111 8.74 -9.52 -0.27
N PRO A 112 8.93 -10.73 0.29
CA PRO A 112 7.83 -11.53 0.82
C PRO A 112 7.08 -10.83 1.97
N HIS A 113 7.76 -9.99 2.76
CA HIS A 113 7.14 -9.29 3.88
C HIS A 113 6.17 -8.22 3.38
N LEU A 114 6.58 -7.41 2.39
CA LEU A 114 5.68 -6.43 1.76
C LEU A 114 4.48 -7.12 1.11
N PHE A 115 4.67 -8.27 0.47
CA PHE A 115 3.57 -9.06 -0.07
C PHE A 115 2.57 -9.48 1.01
N GLU A 116 3.06 -10.00 2.14
CA GLU A 116 2.24 -10.43 3.28
C GLU A 116 1.52 -9.26 3.93
N GLU A 117 2.19 -8.13 4.14
CA GLU A 117 1.59 -6.91 4.68
C GLU A 117 0.51 -6.32 3.76
N THR A 118 0.75 -6.32 2.44
CA THR A 118 -0.26 -5.89 1.45
C THR A 118 -1.49 -6.81 1.51
N THR A 119 -1.27 -8.12 1.60
CA THR A 119 -2.35 -9.12 1.68
C THR A 119 -3.15 -8.98 2.97
N ARG A 120 -2.48 -8.77 4.11
CA ARG A 120 -3.10 -8.48 5.41
C ARG A 120 -3.98 -7.22 5.32
N ALA A 121 -3.45 -6.14 4.75
CA ALA A 121 -4.16 -4.87 4.66
C ALA A 121 -5.41 -4.96 3.77
N LEU A 122 -5.34 -5.65 2.62
CA LEU A 122 -6.51 -5.91 1.79
C LEU A 122 -7.59 -6.73 2.51
N LYS A 123 -7.17 -7.74 3.27
CA LYS A 123 -8.09 -8.55 4.09
C LYS A 123 -8.77 -7.71 5.17
N ASN A 124 -8.04 -6.81 5.83
CA ASN A 124 -8.59 -5.95 6.88
C ASN A 124 -9.61 -4.95 6.32
N ILE A 125 -9.29 -4.31 5.20
CA ILE A 125 -10.18 -3.30 4.57
C ILE A 125 -11.51 -3.90 4.12
N GLN A 126 -11.54 -5.19 3.79
CA GLN A 126 -12.70 -5.88 3.22
C GLN A 126 -14.01 -5.58 3.95
N ASP A 127 -13.98 -5.62 5.29
CA ASP A 127 -15.13 -5.41 6.17
C ASP A 127 -14.92 -4.22 7.13
N SER A 128 -13.96 -3.35 6.83
CA SER A 128 -13.54 -2.29 7.76
C SER A 128 -14.60 -1.21 7.92
N ALA A 129 -14.82 -0.80 9.17
CA ALA A 129 -15.58 0.42 9.50
C ALA A 129 -14.74 1.69 9.31
N GLU A 130 -13.41 1.58 9.41
CA GLU A 130 -12.46 2.70 9.38
C GLU A 130 -11.34 2.45 8.35
N PRO A 131 -11.67 2.33 7.05
CA PRO A 131 -10.71 1.94 6.02
C PRO A 131 -9.52 2.89 5.85
N VAL A 132 -9.68 4.17 6.21
CA VAL A 132 -8.58 5.16 6.17
C VAL A 132 -7.55 4.87 7.26
N LEU A 133 -7.99 4.49 8.47
CA LEU A 133 -7.06 4.09 9.54
C LEU A 133 -6.34 2.77 9.21
N ASP A 134 -7.00 1.83 8.55
CA ASP A 134 -6.36 0.60 8.07
C ASP A 134 -5.32 0.89 6.97
N LEU A 135 -5.60 1.84 6.09
CA LEU A 135 -4.63 2.35 5.11
C LEU A 135 -3.44 3.01 5.83
N ASP A 136 -3.67 3.83 6.84
CA ASP A 136 -2.61 4.48 7.62
C ASP A 136 -1.74 3.45 8.37
N GLU A 137 -2.35 2.40 8.93
CA GLU A 137 -1.63 1.26 9.51
C GLU A 137 -0.74 0.59 8.47
N PHE A 138 -1.28 0.28 7.29
CA PHE A 138 -0.50 -0.30 6.21
C PHE A 138 0.67 0.60 5.82
N MET A 139 0.44 1.89 5.63
CA MET A 139 1.50 2.86 5.30
C MET A 139 2.59 2.83 6.37
N LEU A 140 2.24 3.05 7.65
CA LEU A 140 3.23 3.10 8.73
C LEU A 140 4.06 1.81 8.85
N ARG A 141 3.43 0.64 8.72
CA ARG A 141 4.13 -0.65 8.73
C ARG A 141 5.01 -0.85 7.51
N ALA A 142 4.54 -0.51 6.32
CA ALA A 142 5.31 -0.63 5.10
C ALA A 142 6.54 0.31 5.09
N MET A 143 6.38 1.55 5.59
CA MET A 143 7.48 2.50 5.78
C MET A 143 8.50 2.01 6.80
N ASN A 144 8.03 1.39 7.90
CA ASN A 144 8.88 0.79 8.91
C ASN A 144 9.73 -0.36 8.33
N HIS A 145 9.10 -1.26 7.59
CA HIS A 145 9.81 -2.36 6.91
C HIS A 145 10.82 -1.83 5.88
N ALA A 146 10.47 -0.79 5.14
CA ALA A 146 11.34 -0.18 4.15
C ALA A 146 12.48 0.67 4.77
N GLY A 147 12.52 0.83 6.10
CA GLY A 147 13.62 1.45 6.84
C GLY A 147 13.52 2.96 7.03
N TRP A 148 12.35 3.55 6.79
CA TRP A 148 12.11 5.00 6.91
C TRP A 148 10.81 5.32 7.65
N ALA A 149 10.53 4.53 8.69
CA ALA A 149 9.48 4.82 9.65
C ALA A 149 9.65 6.25 10.23
N PRO A 150 8.55 7.02 10.37
CA PRO A 150 8.64 8.30 11.05
C PRO A 150 8.96 8.08 12.54
N SER A 151 9.81 8.93 13.11
CA SER A 151 9.87 9.06 14.56
C SER A 151 8.57 9.68 15.06
N LEU A 152 7.95 9.10 16.08
CA LEU A 152 6.66 9.54 16.63
C LEU A 152 6.76 9.97 18.10
N PHE A 153 7.97 9.92 18.68
CA PHE A 153 8.18 10.31 20.07
C PHE A 153 9.46 11.14 20.22
N ASP A 154 10.62 10.56 19.95
CA ASP A 154 11.90 11.26 20.04
C ASP A 154 12.13 12.18 18.84
N CYS A 155 12.96 13.21 19.01
CA CYS A 155 13.27 14.13 17.92
C CYS A 155 14.04 13.40 16.82
N ALA A 156 13.47 13.30 15.62
CA ALA A 156 14.05 12.61 14.48
C ALA A 156 15.44 13.15 14.08
N SER A 157 15.72 14.44 14.32
CA SER A 157 17.01 15.06 13.96
C SER A 157 18.12 14.92 15.00
N CYS A 158 17.80 14.89 16.30
CA CYS A 158 18.81 14.96 17.36
C CYS A 158 18.64 13.94 18.50
N GLY A 159 17.62 13.08 18.43
CA GLY A 159 17.33 12.04 19.42
C GLY A 159 16.82 12.56 20.77
N ARG A 160 16.55 13.87 20.92
CA ARG A 160 16.06 14.41 22.19
C ARG A 160 14.71 13.78 22.56
N PRO A 161 14.53 13.31 23.82
CA PRO A 161 13.30 12.67 24.25
C PRO A 161 12.05 13.53 24.05
N GLY A 162 10.95 12.87 23.66
CA GLY A 162 9.64 13.46 23.49
C GLY A 162 8.80 13.58 24.78
N PRO A 163 7.48 13.84 24.64
CA PRO A 163 6.78 14.04 23.37
C PRO A 163 7.04 15.41 22.76
N HIS A 164 7.05 15.49 21.44
CA HIS A 164 7.17 16.75 20.69
C HIS A 164 5.82 17.17 20.10
N THR A 165 5.70 18.45 19.74
CA THR A 165 4.45 19.05 19.20
C THR A 165 4.62 19.58 17.77
N ALA A 166 5.64 19.07 17.07
CA ALA A 166 5.88 19.38 15.67
C ALA A 166 6.30 18.11 14.93
N PHE A 167 5.84 17.99 13.68
CA PHE A 167 6.17 16.89 12.77
C PHE A 167 6.73 17.47 11.48
N ASN A 168 7.81 16.89 10.96
CA ASN A 168 8.42 17.30 9.71
C ASN A 168 8.85 16.05 8.93
N PRO A 169 8.18 15.74 7.80
CA PRO A 169 8.54 14.62 6.93
C PRO A 169 10.02 14.59 6.55
N GLY A 170 10.56 15.74 6.14
CA GLY A 170 11.96 15.86 5.72
C GLY A 170 12.97 15.72 6.84
N ALA A 171 12.58 15.96 8.08
CA ALA A 171 13.41 15.71 9.25
C ALA A 171 13.30 14.28 9.79
N GLY A 172 12.36 13.46 9.26
CA GLY A 172 12.13 12.08 9.68
C GLY A 172 11.00 11.90 10.71
N GLY A 173 10.15 12.91 10.95
CA GLY A 173 8.98 12.80 11.82
C GLY A 173 8.92 13.84 12.94
N ALA A 174 8.69 13.42 14.18
CA ALA A 174 8.61 14.28 15.35
C ALA A 174 9.90 15.10 15.55
N VAL A 175 9.79 16.41 15.79
CA VAL A 175 10.95 17.29 15.97
C VAL A 175 10.79 18.20 17.18
N CYS A 176 11.88 18.36 17.95
CA CYS A 176 11.91 19.28 19.09
C CYS A 176 11.94 20.75 18.65
N LEU A 177 11.70 21.66 19.58
CA LEU A 177 11.68 23.12 19.35
C LEU A 177 12.94 23.67 18.66
N TYR A 178 14.10 23.04 18.87
CA TYR A 178 15.39 23.49 18.33
C TYR A 178 15.69 22.94 16.94
N CYS A 179 15.13 21.78 16.60
CA CYS A 179 15.27 21.16 15.27
C CYS A 179 14.08 21.47 14.36
N ARG A 180 13.08 22.21 14.88
CA ARG A 180 11.93 22.64 14.11
C ARG A 180 12.38 23.58 13.01
N GLN A 181 12.13 23.19 11.76
CA GLN A 181 12.49 23.94 10.56
C GLN A 181 11.26 24.40 9.77
N ALA A 182 11.48 25.21 8.72
CA ALA A 182 10.42 25.57 7.78
C ALA A 182 9.74 24.32 7.21
N GLY A 183 8.41 24.36 7.04
CA GLY A 183 7.62 23.20 6.63
C GLY A 183 7.25 22.22 7.75
N SER A 184 7.67 22.46 9.00
CA SER A 184 7.20 21.66 10.14
C SER A 184 5.74 21.96 10.47
N ILE A 185 4.95 20.92 10.63
CA ILE A 185 3.52 20.96 10.95
C ILE A 185 3.37 20.97 12.47
N ALA A 186 2.66 21.95 13.03
CA ALA A 186 2.28 21.92 14.44
C ALA A 186 1.25 20.81 14.63
N VAL A 187 1.46 19.95 15.64
CA VAL A 187 0.59 18.81 15.90
C VAL A 187 0.53 18.55 17.41
N PRO A 188 -0.64 18.21 17.98
CA PRO A 188 -0.72 17.75 19.36
C PRO A 188 0.15 16.49 19.57
N ALA A 189 0.81 16.40 20.73
CA ALA A 189 1.57 15.21 21.13
C ALA A 189 0.70 13.94 21.08
N GLU A 190 -0.58 14.05 21.44
CA GLU A 190 -1.54 12.96 21.39
C GLU A 190 -1.70 12.37 19.99
N THR A 191 -1.69 13.20 18.94
CA THR A 191 -1.77 12.71 17.56
C THR A 191 -0.56 11.84 17.20
N LEU A 192 0.63 12.21 17.66
CA LEU A 192 1.84 11.39 17.44
C LEU A 192 1.77 10.08 18.23
N HIS A 193 1.21 10.11 19.44
CA HIS A 193 0.92 8.89 20.20
C HIS A 193 -0.07 7.98 19.47
N MET A 194 -1.14 8.54 18.92
CA MET A 194 -2.12 7.79 18.12
C MET A 194 -1.50 7.20 16.84
N MET A 195 -0.66 7.96 16.13
CA MET A 195 0.12 7.40 15.01
C MET A 195 0.97 6.21 15.46
N TRP A 196 1.57 6.28 16.66
CA TRP A 196 2.34 5.16 17.20
C TRP A 196 1.45 3.95 17.51
N LEU A 197 0.24 4.16 18.05
CA LEU A 197 -0.74 3.09 18.25
C LEU A 197 -1.13 2.43 16.90
N VAL A 198 -1.42 3.24 15.88
CA VAL A 198 -1.76 2.76 14.53
C VAL A 198 -0.59 1.94 13.95
N ALA A 199 0.65 2.44 14.01
CA ALA A 199 1.84 1.73 13.52
C ALA A 199 2.05 0.35 14.17
N ASN A 200 1.57 0.18 15.41
CA ASN A 200 1.69 -1.06 16.18
C ASN A 200 0.41 -1.94 16.15
N GLY A 201 -0.57 -1.61 15.30
CA GLY A 201 -1.81 -2.39 15.14
C GLY A 201 -2.80 -2.25 16.29
N HIS A 202 -2.79 -1.10 16.94
CA HIS A 202 -3.75 -0.76 17.99
C HIS A 202 -4.81 0.23 17.47
N THR A 203 -5.24 0.10 16.21
CA THR A 203 -6.26 0.97 15.58
C THR A 203 -7.58 1.01 16.36
N ALA A 204 -7.96 -0.11 16.98
CA ALA A 204 -9.15 -0.18 17.85
C ALA A 204 -9.09 0.71 19.11
N ARG A 205 -7.92 1.28 19.44
CA ARG A 205 -7.75 2.23 20.56
C ARG A 205 -7.88 3.68 20.12
N ILE A 206 -8.01 3.95 18.83
CA ILE A 206 -8.19 5.31 18.32
C ILE A 206 -9.65 5.72 18.53
N PRO A 207 -9.92 6.83 19.25
CA PRO A 207 -11.28 7.30 19.45
C PRO A 207 -11.95 7.63 18.11
N LEU A 208 -13.12 7.04 17.86
CA LEU A 208 -13.92 7.33 16.66
C LEU A 208 -14.68 8.67 16.76
N GLU A 209 -14.75 9.23 17.96
CA GLU A 209 -15.49 10.46 18.25
C GLU A 209 -14.78 11.74 17.78
N HIS A 210 -13.53 11.62 17.30
CA HIS A 210 -12.67 12.74 16.90
C HIS A 210 -12.17 12.60 15.44
N PRO A 211 -13.03 12.83 14.44
CA PRO A 211 -12.67 12.69 13.02
C PRO A 211 -11.52 13.61 12.59
N GLU A 212 -11.36 14.76 13.24
CA GLU A 212 -10.24 15.69 13.02
C GLU A 212 -8.87 15.08 13.36
N GLN A 213 -8.83 14.18 14.34
CA GLN A 213 -7.61 13.51 14.75
C GLN A 213 -7.21 12.45 13.72
N GLN A 214 -8.17 11.67 13.23
CA GLN A 214 -7.94 10.68 12.17
C GLN A 214 -7.49 11.34 10.87
N SER A 215 -8.15 12.43 10.46
CA SER A 215 -7.71 13.22 9.30
C SER A 215 -6.29 13.75 9.46
N THR A 216 -5.91 14.16 10.68
CA THR A 216 -4.53 14.61 10.95
C THR A 216 -3.53 13.46 10.87
N ILE A 217 -3.85 12.27 11.39
CA ILE A 217 -3.04 11.05 11.27
C ILE A 217 -2.81 10.73 9.79
N HIS A 218 -3.88 10.68 9.00
CA HIS A 218 -3.82 10.39 7.57
C HIS A 218 -2.94 11.39 6.84
N ARG A 219 -3.15 12.69 7.06
CA ARG A 219 -2.38 13.76 6.42
C ARG A 219 -0.90 13.68 6.75
N LEU A 220 -0.53 13.42 8.00
CA LEU A 220 0.87 13.31 8.42
C LEU A 220 1.54 12.06 7.85
N THR A 221 0.83 10.93 7.86
CA THR A 221 1.32 9.66 7.31
C THR A 221 1.52 9.77 5.79
N THR A 222 0.53 10.31 5.08
CA THR A 222 0.61 10.58 3.63
C THR A 222 1.74 11.55 3.30
N ALA A 223 1.91 12.64 4.06
CA ALA A 223 2.98 13.59 3.83
C ALA A 223 4.38 12.97 4.03
N HIS A 224 4.54 12.12 5.05
CA HIS A 224 5.78 11.37 5.29
C HIS A 224 6.08 10.39 4.16
N LEU A 225 5.07 9.61 3.76
CA LEU A 225 5.17 8.68 2.65
C LEU A 225 5.59 9.37 1.36
N GLN A 226 4.86 10.40 0.95
CA GLN A 226 5.09 11.13 -0.31
C GLN A 226 6.44 11.83 -0.35
N TRP A 227 6.96 12.25 0.81
CA TRP A 227 8.32 12.79 0.92
C TRP A 227 9.36 11.73 0.56
N HIS A 228 9.26 10.53 1.14
CA HIS A 228 10.25 9.46 0.93
C HIS A 228 10.18 8.79 -0.45
N ILE A 229 8.99 8.68 -1.05
CA ILE A 229 8.86 8.16 -2.42
C ILE A 229 9.06 9.24 -3.49
N GLU A 230 9.33 10.49 -3.08
CA GLU A 230 9.50 11.68 -3.92
C GLU A 230 8.40 11.86 -4.97
N ARG A 231 7.17 11.48 -4.62
CA ARG A 231 6.06 11.39 -5.57
C ARG A 231 4.72 11.57 -4.89
N LYS A 232 3.83 12.30 -5.57
CA LYS A 232 2.41 12.34 -5.21
C LYS A 232 1.70 11.13 -5.78
N LEU A 233 0.84 10.53 -4.97
CA LEU A 233 0.02 9.39 -5.37
C LEU A 233 -1.40 9.86 -5.69
N PRO A 234 -1.89 9.66 -6.93
CA PRO A 234 -3.24 10.05 -7.30
C PRO A 234 -4.32 9.39 -6.44
N THR A 235 -4.13 8.13 -6.04
CA THR A 235 -5.09 7.39 -5.21
C THR A 235 -5.29 8.03 -3.84
N LEU A 236 -4.23 8.57 -3.23
CA LEU A 236 -4.33 9.31 -1.97
C LEU A 236 -5.02 10.67 -2.15
N ALA A 237 -4.78 11.36 -3.27
CA ALA A 237 -5.42 12.65 -3.54
C ALA A 237 -6.95 12.56 -3.73
N VAL A 238 -7.47 11.38 -4.12
CA VAL A 238 -8.92 11.13 -4.21
C VAL A 238 -9.56 11.05 -2.83
N LEU A 239 -8.84 10.50 -1.84
CA LEU A 239 -9.31 10.40 -0.46
C LEU A 239 -9.37 11.78 0.22
N ASP A 240 -8.47 12.71 -0.14
CA ASP A 240 -8.49 14.09 0.37
C ASP A 240 -9.67 14.93 -0.16
N GLN A 241 -10.41 14.45 -1.17
CA GLN A 241 -11.51 15.16 -1.83
C GLN A 241 -12.90 14.59 -1.51
N ALA A 242 -12.95 13.44 -0.84
CA ALA A 242 -14.18 12.73 -0.49
C ALA A 242 -14.67 13.13 0.91
#